data_AF-A0A1L6J8Y0-F1
#
_entry.id   AF-A0A1L6J8Y0-F1
#
_cell.length_a   1.000
_cell.length_b   1.000
_cell.length_c   1.000
_cell.angle_alpha   90.00
_cell.angle_beta   90.00
_cell.angle_gamma   90.00
#
_symmetry.space_group_name_H-M   'P 1'
#
loop_
_entity.id
_entity.type
_entity.pdbx_description
1 polymer ?
#
loop_
_entity_poly.entity_id
_entity_poly.type
_entity_poly.pdbx_seq_one_letter_code
_entity_poly.pdbx_strand_id
1 'polypeptide(L)'
;MTPIELATRALIDELHRQGKMRGVAVEDNGTTAQVDGSFPVEPLVRAVVAAIREPTVDMTVIGGNRKHLGSGDMWRAMADQILEGP
;
A
#
# COMPACT_ATOMS: atom_id res chain seq x y z
N MET A 1 -5.63 -8.99 9.70
CA MET A 1 -5.72 -7.79 8.85
C MET A 1 -5.55 -8.23 7.41
N THR A 2 -6.51 -7.92 6.55
CA THR A 2 -6.52 -8.31 5.14
C THR A 2 -5.56 -7.42 4.33
N PRO A 3 -5.17 -7.83 3.11
CA PRO A 3 -4.32 -6.99 2.24
C PRO A 3 -4.94 -5.63 1.94
N ILE A 4 -6.26 -5.57 1.76
CA ILE A 4 -6.95 -4.31 1.49
C ILE A 4 -6.98 -3.42 2.74
N GLU A 5 -7.11 -3.98 3.95
CA GLU A 5 -7.02 -3.20 5.20
C GLU A 5 -5.62 -2.59 5.39
N LEU A 6 -4.56 -3.35 5.08
CA LEU A 6 -3.18 -2.85 5.09
C LEU A 6 -2.99 -1.70 4.10
N ALA A 7 -3.45 -1.88 2.86
CA ALA A 7 -3.37 -0.88 1.80
C ALA A 7 -4.15 0.40 2.15
N THR A 8 -5.39 0.28 2.63
CA THR A 8 -6.23 1.41 3.02
C THR A 8 -5.58 2.22 4.14
N ARG A 9 -5.06 1.54 5.17
CA ARG A 9 -4.37 2.21 6.27
C ARG A 9 -3.13 2.96 5.79
N ALA A 10 -2.31 2.34 4.95
CA ALA A 10 -1.11 2.98 4.43
C ALA A 10 -1.42 4.21 3.55
N LEU A 11 -2.50 4.15 2.76
CA LEU A 11 -2.98 5.29 1.99
C LEU A 11 -3.43 6.43 2.90
N ILE A 12 -4.19 6.14 3.95
CA ILE A 12 -4.64 7.14 4.93
C ILE A 12 -3.43 7.77 5.65
N ASP A 13 -2.50 6.96 6.13
CA ASP A 13 -1.29 7.43 6.81
C ASP A 13 -0.47 8.37 5.91
N GLU A 14 -0.36 8.05 4.62
CA GLU A 14 0.34 8.88 3.64
C GLU A 14 -0.42 10.17 3.30
N LEU A 15 -1.76 10.14 3.21
CA LEU A 15 -2.57 11.35 3.07
C LEU A 15 -2.34 12.30 4.25
N HIS A 16 -2.39 11.79 5.48
CA HIS A 16 -2.11 12.59 6.69
C HIS A 16 -0.70 13.17 6.69
N ARG A 17 0.30 12.37 6.29
CA ARG A 17 1.68 12.83 6.19
C ARG A 17 1.81 13.99 5.21
N GLN A 18 1.22 13.86 4.01
CA GLN A 18 1.24 14.92 3.01
C GLN A 18 0.42 16.13 3.44
N GLY A 19 -0.71 15.93 4.10
CA GLY A 19 -1.59 16.99 4.61
C GLY A 19 -0.85 17.86 5.61
N LYS A 20 -0.17 17.22 6.58
CA LYS A 20 0.71 17.89 7.54
C LYS A 20 1.80 18.72 6.87
N MET A 21 2.44 18.20 5.82
CA MET A 21 3.49 18.94 5.10
C MET A 21 2.97 20.17 4.34
N ARG A 22 1.70 20.15 3.92
CA ARG A 22 1.07 21.19 3.11
C ARG A 22 0.22 22.16 3.93
N GLY A 23 0.00 21.89 5.22
CA GLY A 23 -0.93 22.63 6.05
C GLY A 23 -2.40 22.36 5.71
N VAL A 24 -2.69 21.20 5.15
CA VAL A 24 -4.04 20.73 4.78
C VAL A 24 -4.53 19.73 5.81
N ALA A 25 -5.76 19.92 6.30
CA ALA A 25 -6.42 18.94 7.17
C ALA A 25 -6.90 17.74 6.33
N VAL A 26 -6.62 16.54 6.81
CA VAL A 26 -7.19 15.29 6.30
C VAL A 26 -8.07 14.73 7.41
N GLU A 27 -9.34 14.49 7.09
CA GLU A 27 -10.30 13.87 7.99
C GLU A 27 -10.68 12.51 7.43
N ASP A 28 -10.62 11.46 8.25
CA ASP A 28 -11.01 10.12 7.83
C ASP A 28 -11.70 9.35 8.97
N ASN A 29 -12.40 8.28 8.59
CA ASN A 29 -13.03 7.33 9.52
C ASN A 29 -12.59 5.88 9.26
N GLY A 30 -11.46 5.69 8.57
CA GLY A 30 -10.98 4.38 8.13
C GLY A 30 -11.67 3.80 6.88
N THR A 31 -12.77 4.39 6.39
CA THR A 31 -13.49 3.94 5.18
C THR A 31 -13.61 5.02 4.11
N THR A 32 -13.71 6.28 4.53
CA THR A 32 -13.75 7.46 3.68
C THR A 32 -12.76 8.48 4.24
N ALA A 33 -12.09 9.21 3.34
CA ALA A 33 -11.28 10.36 3.69
C ALA A 33 -11.81 11.59 2.96
N GLN A 34 -11.99 12.69 3.68
CA GLN A 34 -12.24 14.01 3.14
C GLN A 34 -10.91 14.77 3.07
N VAL A 35 -10.61 15.26 1.87
CA VAL A 35 -9.31 15.87 1.55
C VAL A 35 -9.57 17.19 0.83
N ASP A 36 -9.15 18.29 1.43
CA ASP A 36 -9.25 19.63 0.81
C ASP A 36 -7.93 20.00 0.12
N GLY A 37 -7.85 19.79 -1.19
CA GLY A 37 -6.71 20.17 -2.00
C GLY A 37 -6.20 19.07 -2.92
N SER A 38 -4.97 19.24 -3.42
CA SER A 38 -4.36 18.32 -4.38
C SER A 38 -3.11 17.66 -3.81
N PHE A 39 -3.04 16.34 -3.98
CA PHE A 39 -2.00 15.48 -3.43
C PHE A 39 -1.28 14.74 -4.57
N PRO A 40 0.06 14.69 -4.56
CA PRO A 40 0.81 13.79 -5.41
C PRO A 40 0.34 12.34 -5.27
N VAL A 41 -0.03 11.73 -6.40
CA VAL A 41 -0.56 10.36 -6.45
C VAL A 41 0.54 9.32 -6.28
N GLU A 42 1.74 9.56 -6.83
CA GLU A 42 2.83 8.58 -6.78
C GLU A 42 3.24 8.20 -5.34
N PRO A 43 3.43 9.13 -4.39
CA PRO A 43 3.71 8.75 -3.00
C PRO A 43 2.58 7.92 -2.36
N LEU A 44 1.31 8.16 -2.71
CA LEU A 44 0.18 7.35 -2.25
C LEU A 44 0.28 5.92 -2.77
N VAL A 45 0.57 5.74 -4.05
CA VAL A 45 0.77 4.41 -4.67
C VAL A 45 1.96 3.71 -4.02
N ARG A 46 3.08 4.41 -3.82
CA ARG A 46 4.27 3.85 -3.17
C ARG A 46 3.98 3.38 -1.74
N ALA A 47 3.23 4.16 -0.95
CA ALA A 47 2.83 3.77 0.39
C ALA A 47 1.96 2.50 0.39
N VAL A 48 1.00 2.41 -0.52
CA VAL A 48 0.15 1.21 -0.68
C VAL A 48 0.99 -0.02 -1.04
N VAL A 49 1.86 0.08 -2.04
CA VAL A 49 2.69 -1.04 -2.51
C VAL A 49 3.66 -1.49 -1.41
N ALA A 50 4.28 -0.55 -0.71
CA ALA A 50 5.18 -0.85 0.41
C ALA A 50 4.45 -1.58 1.55
N ALA A 51 3.20 -1.23 1.84
CA ALA A 51 2.43 -1.86 2.91
C ALA A 51 2.01 -3.31 2.62
N ILE A 52 1.82 -3.65 1.33
CA ILE A 52 1.51 -5.01 0.89
C ILE A 52 2.74 -5.79 0.41
N ARG A 53 3.94 -5.21 0.56
CA ARG A 53 5.21 -5.82 0.16
C ARG A 53 5.43 -7.15 0.86
N GLU A 54 5.12 -7.22 2.15
CA GLU A 54 5.12 -8.46 2.92
C GLU A 54 3.73 -9.11 2.80
N PRO A 55 3.60 -10.20 2.02
CA PRO A 55 2.30 -10.79 1.73
C PRO A 55 1.70 -11.45 2.96
N THR A 56 0.38 -11.30 3.14
CA THR A 56 -0.35 -12.02 4.20
C THR A 56 -0.39 -13.53 3.90
N VAL A 57 -0.70 -14.34 4.92
CA VAL A 57 -0.87 -15.80 4.75
C VAL A 57 -1.84 -16.12 3.60
N ASP A 58 -2.95 -15.40 3.48
CA ASP A 58 -3.91 -15.60 2.39
C ASP A 58 -3.30 -15.32 1.01
N MET A 59 -2.51 -14.26 0.86
CA MET A 59 -1.79 -13.94 -0.38
C MET A 59 -0.75 -15.00 -0.74
N THR A 60 -0.10 -15.59 0.27
CA THR A 60 0.85 -16.70 0.06
C THR A 60 0.15 -17.99 -0.37
N VAL A 61 -1.05 -18.27 0.14
CA VAL A 61 -1.83 -19.45 -0.25
C VAL A 61 -2.34 -19.33 -1.69
N ILE A 62 -2.85 -18.16 -2.09
CA ILE A 62 -3.33 -17.91 -3.46
C ILE A 62 -2.18 -17.98 -4.48
N GLY A 63 -1.00 -17.46 -4.15
CA GLY A 63 0.19 -17.55 -5.01
C GLY A 63 0.83 -18.95 -5.05
N GLY A 64 0.49 -19.83 -4.09
CA GLY A 64 1.19 -21.09 -3.81
C GLY A 64 0.87 -22.26 -4.74
N ASN A 65 -0.03 -22.11 -5.71
CA ASN A 65 -0.33 -23.18 -6.68
C ASN A 65 0.76 -23.40 -7.76
N ARG A 66 1.90 -22.69 -7.70
CA ARG A 66 3.03 -22.85 -8.62
C ARG A 66 4.28 -23.33 -7.89
N LYS A 67 4.68 -24.58 -8.14
CA LYS A 67 5.76 -25.35 -7.49
C LYS A 67 7.20 -24.76 -7.55
N HIS A 68 7.42 -23.53 -8.03
CA HIS A 68 8.77 -23.06 -8.40
C HIS A 68 9.23 -21.75 -7.76
N LEU A 69 8.36 -21.01 -7.05
CA LEU A 69 8.74 -19.87 -6.22
C LEU A 69 7.94 -19.93 -4.92
N GLY A 70 8.58 -19.63 -3.79
CA GLY A 70 7.82 -19.29 -2.60
C GLY A 70 6.90 -18.13 -2.97
N SER A 71 5.59 -18.30 -2.86
CA SER A 71 4.60 -17.27 -3.23
C SER A 71 4.87 -15.94 -2.53
N GLY A 72 5.47 -16.00 -1.33
CA GLY A 72 5.96 -14.83 -0.60
C GLY A 72 7.12 -14.08 -1.28
N ASP A 73 8.03 -14.78 -1.94
CA ASP A 73 9.18 -14.18 -2.64
C ASP A 73 8.72 -13.50 -3.94
N MET A 74 7.76 -14.11 -4.65
CA MET A 74 7.20 -13.53 -5.87
C MET A 74 6.50 -12.20 -5.61
N TRP A 75 5.71 -12.10 -4.52
CA TRP A 75 5.05 -10.86 -4.14
C TRP A 75 6.04 -9.76 -3.77
N ARG A 76 7.07 -10.10 -2.99
CA ARG A 76 8.15 -9.15 -2.66
C ARG A 76 8.86 -8.65 -3.91
N ALA A 77 9.24 -9.54 -4.83
CA ALA A 77 9.87 -9.16 -6.08
C ALA A 77 9.00 -8.24 -6.95
N MET A 78 7.68 -8.50 -7.02
CA MET A 78 6.75 -7.62 -7.73
C MET A 78 6.64 -6.24 -7.08
N ALA A 79 6.55 -6.17 -5.75
CA ALA A 79 6.50 -4.91 -5.03
C ALA A 79 7.81 -4.12 -5.19
N ASP A 80 8.96 -4.79 -5.08
CA ASP A 80 10.28 -4.19 -5.26
C ASP A 80 10.43 -3.62 -6.68
N GLN A 81 10.01 -4.36 -7.71
CA GLN A 81 10.02 -3.87 -9.11
C GLN A 81 9.16 -2.61 -9.32
N ILE A 82 8.01 -2.52 -8.64
CA ILE A 82 7.13 -1.34 -8.72
C ILE A 82 7.75 -0.14 -7.98
N LEU A 83 8.41 -0.38 -6.85
CA LEU A 83 8.98 0.68 -6.00
C LEU A 83 10.32 1.19 -6.53
N GLU A 84 11.17 0.30 -7.03
CA GLU A 84 12.56 0.60 -7.37
C GLU A 84 12.76 0.81 -8.88
N GLY A 85 11.81 0.35 -9.70
CA GLY A 85 11.93 0.38 -11.16
C GLY A 85 12.91 -0.69 -11.67
N PRO A 86 13.16 -0.75 -13.00
CA PRO A 86 14.20 -1.60 -13.58
C PRO A 86 15.62 -1.12 -13.25
#